data_AF-A0A3A5ZTP1-F1
#
_entry.id   AF-A0A3A5ZTP1-F1
#
_cell.length_a   1.000
_cell.length_b   1.000
_cell.length_c   1.000
_cell.angle_alpha   90.00
_cell.angle_beta   90.00
_cell.angle_gamma   90.00
#
_symmetry.space_group_name_H-M   'P 1'
#
loop_
_entity.id
_entity.type
_entity.pdbx_description
1 polymer ?
#
loop_
_entity_poly.entity_id
_entity_poly.type
_entity_poly.pdbx_seq_one_letter_code
_entity_poly.pdbx_strand_id
1 'polypeptide(L)'
;MKELFIKILRFLMFVLVVALGCIGYNIYEDTLAAVWIPVGVGLVVAVVTLPLYKKWIWLTTMEQKAVNILCHVVCVGVISCSLFLVGNYRMAAPASTKEVTVTVLEKLIKEHEKRRKVGKHRYVSDGVRKEYYLKVAFEDGAIETLHVSTATYNKARKGKPKVLTLQKGGFGLPVITKGL
;
A
#
# COMPACT_ATOMS: atom_id res chain seq x y z
N MET A 1 9.60 15.38 -33.23
CA MET A 1 8.57 14.42 -32.76
C MET A 1 9.13 13.28 -31.91
N LYS A 2 10.22 12.60 -32.32
CA LYS A 2 10.80 11.47 -31.56
C LYS A 2 11.27 11.84 -30.14
N GLU A 3 11.96 12.96 -29.97
CA GLU A 3 12.41 13.46 -28.65
C GLU A 3 11.26 13.76 -27.69
N LEU A 4 10.23 14.46 -28.18
CA LEU A 4 9.05 14.77 -27.39
C LEU A 4 8.28 13.49 -27.01
N PHE A 5 8.14 12.55 -27.94
CA PHE A 5 7.50 11.26 -27.70
C PHE A 5 8.22 10.45 -26.61
N ILE A 6 9.56 10.39 -26.66
CA ILE A 6 10.36 9.70 -25.64
C ILE A 6 10.18 10.36 -24.27
N LYS A 7 10.24 11.69 -24.19
CA LYS A 7 10.01 12.43 -22.93
C LYS A 7 8.63 12.15 -22.34
N ILE A 8 7.59 12.13 -23.17
CA ILE A 8 6.22 11.80 -22.75
C ILE A 8 6.15 10.37 -22.21
N LEU A 9 6.73 9.39 -22.92
CA LEU A 9 6.67 8.00 -22.50
C LEU A 9 7.39 7.76 -21.16
N ARG A 10 8.52 8.43 -20.92
CA ARG A 10 9.23 8.38 -19.63
C ARG A 10 8.40 8.97 -18.50
N PHE A 11 7.77 10.12 -18.74
CA PHE A 11 6.89 10.75 -17.77
C PHE A 11 5.69 9.84 -17.44
N LEU A 12 5.05 9.26 -18.45
CA LEU A 12 3.95 8.31 -18.26
C LEU A 12 4.39 7.09 -17.45
N MET A 13 5.58 6.56 -17.71
CA MET A 13 6.11 5.42 -16.96
C MET A 13 6.36 5.77 -15.48
N PHE A 14 6.88 6.95 -15.19
CA PHE A 14 7.02 7.43 -13.82
C PHE A 14 5.67 7.56 -13.12
N VAL A 15 4.69 8.19 -13.77
CA VAL A 15 3.32 8.32 -13.25
C VAL A 15 2.71 6.94 -12.99
N LEU A 16 2.89 5.98 -13.90
CA LEU A 16 2.41 4.61 -13.74
C LEU A 16 3.00 3.92 -12.50
N VAL A 17 4.32 4.00 -12.29
CA VAL A 17 4.98 3.37 -11.14
C VAL A 17 4.49 3.99 -9.82
N VAL A 18 4.36 5.31 -9.76
CA VAL A 18 3.82 6.00 -8.57
C VAL A 18 2.36 5.61 -8.32
N ALA A 19 1.53 5.60 -9.37
CA ALA A 19 0.13 5.21 -9.27
C ALA A 19 -0.02 3.76 -8.78
N LEU A 20 0.76 2.82 -9.33
CA LEU A 20 0.78 1.42 -8.87
C LEU A 20 1.25 1.31 -7.43
N GLY A 21 2.28 2.05 -7.01
CA GLY A 21 2.72 2.08 -5.62
C GLY A 21 1.62 2.55 -4.67
N CYS A 22 0.91 3.63 -5.01
CA CYS A 22 -0.24 4.11 -4.24
C CYS A 22 -1.37 3.08 -4.19
N ILE A 23 -1.73 2.45 -5.31
CA ILE A 23 -2.76 1.40 -5.37
C ILE A 23 -2.36 0.21 -4.48
N GLY A 24 -1.11 -0.24 -4.60
CA GLY A 24 -0.57 -1.33 -3.78
C GLY A 24 -0.63 -1.01 -2.30
N TYR A 25 -0.24 0.21 -1.90
CA TYR A 25 -0.31 0.65 -0.49
C TYR A 25 -1.74 0.66 0.05
N ASN A 26 -2.71 1.18 -0.71
CA ASN A 26 -4.11 1.18 -0.26
C ASN A 26 -4.65 -0.25 -0.06
N ILE A 27 -4.35 -1.18 -0.97
CA ILE A 27 -4.76 -2.58 -0.83
C ILE A 27 -4.02 -3.27 0.32
N TYR A 28 -2.76 -2.88 0.57
CA TYR A 28 -1.99 -3.39 1.70
C TYR A 28 -2.62 -3.03 3.04
N GLU A 29 -3.21 -1.84 3.21
CA GLU A 29 -3.92 -1.48 4.47
C GLU A 29 -5.09 -2.42 4.78
N ASP A 30 -5.70 -3.01 3.76
CA ASP A 30 -6.79 -3.99 3.90
C ASP A 30 -6.28 -5.45 3.93
N THR A 31 -4.99 -5.70 3.74
CA THR A 31 -4.40 -7.05 3.67
C THR A 31 -3.65 -7.38 4.96
N LEU A 32 -4.04 -8.47 5.62
CA LEU A 32 -3.35 -8.98 6.81
C LEU A 32 -2.07 -9.72 6.40
N ALA A 33 -1.02 -8.95 6.16
CA ALA A 33 0.29 -9.46 5.80
C ALA A 33 1.37 -8.53 6.33
N ALA A 34 2.48 -9.09 6.79
CA ALA A 34 3.64 -8.29 7.14
C ALA A 34 4.22 -7.63 5.87
N VAL A 35 4.67 -6.37 5.98
CA VAL A 35 5.22 -5.56 4.86
C VAL A 35 6.30 -6.32 4.07
N TRP A 36 7.10 -7.15 4.73
CA TRP A 36 8.18 -7.90 4.08
C TRP A 36 7.69 -8.94 3.07
N ILE A 37 6.44 -9.41 3.16
CA ILE A 37 5.88 -10.40 2.21
C ILE A 37 5.76 -9.80 0.80
N PRO A 38 4.95 -8.73 0.57
CA PRO A 38 4.87 -8.14 -0.76
C PRO A 38 6.23 -7.58 -1.22
N VAL A 39 7.01 -6.94 -0.32
CA VAL A 39 8.35 -6.42 -0.65
C VAL A 39 9.30 -7.54 -1.08
N GLY A 40 9.27 -8.67 -0.39
CA GLY A 40 10.07 -9.85 -0.70
C GLY A 40 9.71 -10.44 -2.06
N VAL A 41 8.42 -10.58 -2.38
CA VAL A 41 7.96 -10.99 -3.71
C VAL A 41 8.51 -10.05 -4.78
N GLY A 42 8.42 -8.73 -4.55
CA GLY A 42 8.90 -7.78 -5.55
C GLY A 42 10.41 -7.81 -5.76
N LEU A 43 11.18 -8.04 -4.68
CA LEU A 43 12.63 -8.19 -4.77
C LEU A 43 13.02 -9.47 -5.51
N VAL A 44 12.33 -10.60 -5.24
CA VAL A 44 12.57 -11.86 -5.96
C VAL A 44 12.34 -11.69 -7.45
N VAL A 45 11.22 -11.07 -7.85
CA VAL A 45 10.92 -10.81 -9.26
C VAL A 45 11.99 -9.90 -9.87
N ALA A 46 12.39 -8.82 -9.19
CA ALA A 46 13.43 -7.92 -9.66
C ALA A 46 14.79 -8.62 -9.85
N VAL A 47 15.16 -9.54 -8.96
CA VAL A 47 16.40 -10.33 -9.09
C VAL A 47 16.31 -11.29 -10.29
N VAL A 48 15.19 -12.00 -10.44
CA VAL A 48 14.98 -12.94 -11.56
C VAL A 48 15.02 -12.21 -12.91
N THR A 49 14.48 -10.99 -12.97
CA THR A 49 14.47 -10.17 -14.20
C THR A 49 15.70 -9.30 -14.38
N LEU A 50 16.67 -9.34 -13.46
CA LEU A 50 17.85 -8.47 -13.47
C LEU A 50 18.62 -8.46 -14.80
N PRO A 51 18.76 -9.58 -15.56
CA PRO A 51 19.39 -9.55 -16.88
C PRO A 51 18.78 -8.52 -17.87
N LEU A 52 17.55 -8.08 -17.63
CA LEU A 52 16.85 -7.08 -18.43
C LEU A 52 17.25 -5.63 -18.09
N TYR A 53 18.18 -5.38 -17.15
CA TYR A 53 18.57 -4.03 -16.72
C TYR A 53 19.04 -3.12 -17.88
N LYS A 54 19.65 -3.68 -18.94
CA LYS A 54 20.09 -2.89 -20.10
C LYS A 54 18.93 -2.27 -20.90
N LYS A 55 17.72 -2.82 -20.80
CA LYS A 55 16.52 -2.25 -21.45
C LYS A 55 16.11 -0.90 -20.85
N TRP A 56 16.64 -0.54 -19.68
CA TRP A 56 16.30 0.69 -18.96
C TRP A 56 17.13 1.91 -19.40
N ILE A 57 18.13 1.75 -20.27
CA ILE A 57 18.92 2.87 -20.83
C ILE A 57 18.00 3.88 -21.54
N TRP A 58 16.97 3.39 -22.23
CA TRP A 58 15.99 4.26 -22.88
C TRP A 58 15.24 5.15 -21.88
N LEU A 59 15.05 4.71 -20.63
CA LEU A 59 14.39 5.49 -19.59
C LEU A 59 15.38 6.39 -18.83
N THR A 60 16.52 5.85 -18.39
CA THR A 60 17.47 6.56 -17.51
C THR A 60 18.35 7.54 -18.27
N THR A 61 18.54 7.37 -19.59
CA THR A 61 19.55 8.07 -20.42
C THR A 61 20.99 7.90 -19.98
N MET A 62 21.26 7.01 -19.02
CA MET A 62 22.59 6.80 -18.49
C MET A 62 23.08 5.41 -18.90
N GLU A 63 24.30 5.33 -19.42
CA GLU A 63 24.96 4.05 -19.68
C GLU A 63 25.50 3.39 -18.40
N GLN A 64 25.51 4.14 -17.29
CA GLN A 64 25.95 3.67 -16.00
C GLN A 64 25.14 2.45 -15.54
N LYS A 65 25.83 1.32 -15.41
CA LYS A 65 25.23 0.03 -15.00
C LYS A 65 24.47 0.14 -13.67
N ALA A 66 25.03 0.84 -12.68
CA ALA A 66 24.44 0.99 -11.36
C ALA A 66 23.08 1.70 -11.40
N VAL A 67 22.95 2.78 -12.19
CA VAL A 67 21.71 3.55 -12.34
C VAL A 67 20.61 2.69 -12.97
N ASN A 68 20.95 1.92 -14.00
CA ASN A 68 20.02 1.03 -14.68
C ASN A 68 19.57 -0.14 -13.79
N ILE A 69 20.47 -0.69 -12.97
CA ILE A 69 20.13 -1.71 -11.98
C ILE A 69 19.20 -1.13 -10.91
N LEU A 70 19.52 0.04 -10.35
CA LEU A 70 18.67 0.68 -9.34
C LEU A 70 17.27 0.97 -9.90
N CYS A 71 17.21 1.54 -11.10
CA CYS A 71 15.94 1.79 -11.77
C CYS A 71 15.15 0.50 -12.03
N HIS A 72 15.82 -0.57 -12.47
CA HIS A 72 15.20 -1.88 -12.65
C HIS A 72 14.60 -2.40 -11.35
N VAL A 73 15.38 -2.41 -10.26
CA VAL A 73 14.94 -2.93 -8.96
C VAL A 73 13.76 -2.12 -8.43
N VAL A 74 13.80 -0.79 -8.51
CA VAL A 74 12.70 0.07 -8.05
C VAL A 74 11.45 -0.14 -8.90
N CYS A 75 11.56 -0.05 -10.23
CA CYS A 75 10.39 -0.14 -11.10
C CYS A 75 9.78 -1.54 -11.10
N VAL A 76 10.58 -2.59 -11.29
CA VAL A 76 10.08 -3.96 -11.27
C VAL A 76 9.59 -4.33 -9.88
N GLY A 77 10.30 -3.94 -8.82
CA GLY A 77 9.89 -4.18 -7.44
C GLY A 77 8.52 -3.57 -7.15
N VAL A 78 8.32 -2.28 -7.41
CA VAL A 78 7.01 -1.63 -7.18
C VAL A 78 5.91 -2.26 -8.03
N ILE A 79 6.15 -2.50 -9.32
CA ILE A 79 5.15 -3.10 -10.22
C ILE A 79 4.75 -4.49 -9.71
N SER A 80 5.71 -5.34 -9.36
CA SER A 80 5.46 -6.70 -8.91
C SER A 80 4.82 -6.76 -7.53
N CYS A 81 5.25 -5.95 -6.56
CA CYS A 81 4.59 -5.78 -5.26
C CYS A 81 3.11 -5.41 -5.43
N SER A 82 2.84 -4.40 -6.26
CA SER A 82 1.48 -3.90 -6.48
C SER A 82 0.61 -4.92 -7.21
N LEU A 83 1.14 -5.59 -8.25
CA LEU A 83 0.39 -6.64 -8.96
C LEU A 83 0.12 -7.85 -8.06
N PHE A 84 1.05 -8.22 -7.19
CA PHE A 84 0.86 -9.28 -6.21
C PHE A 84 -0.29 -8.95 -5.25
N LEU A 85 -0.30 -7.75 -4.67
CA LEU A 85 -1.37 -7.31 -3.77
C LEU A 85 -2.72 -7.17 -4.50
N VAL A 86 -2.73 -6.57 -5.69
CA VAL A 86 -3.93 -6.45 -6.53
C VAL A 86 -4.47 -7.83 -6.88
N GLY A 87 -3.62 -8.76 -7.28
CA GLY A 87 -4.02 -10.13 -7.58
C GLY A 87 -4.57 -10.84 -6.34
N ASN A 88 -3.93 -10.66 -5.18
CA ASN A 88 -4.42 -11.23 -3.92
C ASN A 88 -5.84 -10.72 -3.61
N TYR A 89 -6.06 -9.42 -3.73
CA TYR A 89 -7.34 -8.78 -3.44
C TYR A 89 -8.44 -9.15 -4.46
N ARG A 90 -8.14 -9.02 -5.76
CA ARG A 90 -9.13 -9.21 -6.84
C ARG A 90 -9.53 -10.66 -7.03
N MET A 91 -8.64 -11.59 -6.72
CA MET A 91 -8.91 -13.03 -6.78
C MET A 91 -9.31 -13.60 -5.40
N ALA A 92 -9.68 -12.74 -4.45
CA ALA A 92 -10.19 -13.20 -3.17
C ALA A 92 -11.49 -13.99 -3.37
N ALA A 93 -11.56 -15.19 -2.78
CA ALA A 93 -12.69 -16.09 -2.98
C ALA A 93 -13.86 -15.70 -2.07
N PRO A 94 -15.02 -15.25 -2.60
CA PRO A 94 -16.14 -14.85 -1.75
C PRO A 94 -16.68 -16.00 -0.89
N ALA A 95 -16.57 -17.23 -1.39
CA ALA A 95 -16.95 -18.45 -0.65
C ALA A 95 -16.08 -18.72 0.59
N SER A 96 -14.91 -18.08 0.70
CA SER A 96 -14.01 -18.20 1.86
C SER A 96 -14.28 -17.16 2.97
N THR A 97 -15.38 -16.42 2.86
CA THR A 97 -15.72 -15.36 3.81
C THR A 97 -15.85 -15.94 5.22
N LYS A 98 -15.03 -15.43 6.15
CA LYS A 98 -15.04 -15.80 7.56
C LYS A 98 -15.15 -14.56 8.42
N GLU A 99 -16.02 -14.63 9.42
CA GLU A 99 -16.05 -13.65 10.50
C GLU A 99 -15.00 -14.01 11.55
N VAL A 100 -14.14 -13.05 11.85
CA VAL A 100 -13.10 -13.18 12.88
C VAL A 100 -13.35 -12.14 13.94
N THR A 101 -13.42 -12.60 15.19
CA THR A 101 -13.55 -11.71 16.34
C THR A 101 -12.16 -11.27 16.77
N VAL A 102 -11.93 -9.96 16.81
CA VAL A 102 -10.69 -9.37 17.31
C VAL A 102 -10.97 -8.57 18.57
N THR A 103 -10.04 -8.55 19.52
CA THR A 103 -10.16 -7.73 20.72
C THR A 103 -9.52 -6.37 20.47
N VAL A 104 -10.26 -5.29 20.70
CA VAL A 104 -9.71 -3.94 20.57
C VAL A 104 -8.81 -3.64 21.76
N LEU A 105 -7.49 -3.61 21.55
CA LEU A 105 -6.51 -3.32 22.60
C LEU A 105 -6.42 -1.82 22.86
N GLU A 106 -6.30 -1.02 21.79
CA GLU A 106 -6.11 0.42 21.90
C GLU A 106 -6.80 1.17 20.77
N LYS A 107 -7.15 2.43 21.06
CA LYS A 107 -7.73 3.36 20.11
C LYS A 107 -6.70 4.47 19.88
N LEU A 108 -6.26 4.63 18.65
CA LEU A 108 -5.20 5.55 18.27
C LEU A 108 -5.78 6.61 17.32
N ILE A 109 -5.40 7.87 17.54
CA ILE A 109 -5.74 8.98 16.66
C ILE A 109 -4.44 9.60 16.18
N LYS A 110 -4.24 9.69 14.87
CA LYS A 110 -3.16 10.49 14.29
C LYS A 110 -3.72 11.83 13.84
N GLU A 111 -3.13 12.90 14.34
CA GLU A 111 -3.52 14.26 14.03
C GLU A 111 -2.51 14.89 13.08
N HIS A 112 -3.01 15.48 12.00
CA HIS A 112 -2.21 16.15 10.98
C HIS A 112 -2.65 17.61 10.88
N GLU A 113 -1.74 18.53 11.15
CA GLU A 113 -2.00 19.96 10.98
C GLU A 113 -2.34 20.27 9.51
N LYS A 114 -3.46 20.94 9.30
CA LYS A 114 -3.79 21.54 8.02
C LYS A 114 -3.22 22.95 7.98
N ARG A 115 -2.68 23.34 6.83
CA ARG A 115 -2.20 24.69 6.59
C ARG A 115 -2.88 25.22 5.34
N ARG A 116 -3.48 26.40 5.44
CA ARG A 116 -4.02 27.12 4.28
C ARG A 116 -3.07 28.20 3.85
N LYS A 117 -2.88 28.32 2.53
CA LYS A 117 -2.08 29.38 1.94
C LYS A 117 -2.92 30.65 1.87
N VAL A 118 -2.42 31.74 2.46
CA VAL A 118 -3.09 33.06 2.49
C VAL A 118 -2.34 34.13 1.71
N GLY A 119 -1.22 33.77 1.06
CA GLY A 119 -0.42 34.67 0.24
C GLY A 119 0.82 33.98 -0.33
N LYS A 120 1.64 34.74 -1.06
CA LYS A 120 2.93 34.25 -1.54
C LYS A 120 3.82 33.95 -0.34
N HIS A 121 4.18 32.68 -0.15
CA HIS A 121 4.94 32.17 0.99
C HIS A 121 4.32 32.37 2.39
N ARG A 122 3.01 32.66 2.48
CA ARG A 122 2.32 32.80 3.77
C ARG A 122 1.31 31.68 3.98
N TYR A 123 1.48 30.93 5.07
CA TYR A 123 0.62 29.83 5.48
C TYR A 123 0.14 30.06 6.91
N VAL A 124 -1.12 29.75 7.17
CA VAL A 124 -1.71 29.80 8.51
C VAL A 124 -2.35 28.46 8.84
N SER A 125 -2.47 28.14 10.13
CA SER A 125 -3.16 26.94 10.60
C SER A 125 -4.61 26.94 10.12
N ASP A 126 -5.05 25.81 9.55
CA ASP A 126 -6.37 25.59 8.95
C ASP A 126 -7.09 24.40 9.61
N GLY A 127 -6.85 24.24 10.92
CA GLY A 127 -7.35 23.13 11.71
C GLY A 127 -6.52 21.85 11.56
N VAL A 128 -7.13 20.72 11.89
CA VAL A 128 -6.47 19.41 12.00
C VAL A 128 -7.28 18.35 11.25
N ARG A 129 -6.60 17.49 10.50
CA ARG A 129 -7.16 16.23 9.99
C ARG A 129 -6.86 15.13 11.00
N LYS A 130 -7.87 14.34 11.36
CA LYS A 130 -7.71 13.17 12.23
C LYS A 130 -7.83 11.90 11.40
N GLU A 131 -6.93 10.96 11.63
CA GLU A 131 -6.96 9.60 11.10
C GLU A 131 -7.11 8.63 12.28
N TYR A 132 -8.00 7.66 12.14
CA TYR A 132 -8.43 6.80 13.23
C TYR A 132 -7.90 5.40 13.03
N TYR A 133 -7.29 4.84 14.07
CA TYR A 133 -6.72 3.51 14.04
C TYR A 133 -7.17 2.70 15.26
N LEU A 134 -7.35 1.40 15.07
CA LEU A 134 -7.56 0.44 16.15
C LEU A 134 -6.39 -0.52 16.20
N LYS A 135 -5.74 -0.62 17.36
CA LYS A 135 -4.80 -1.71 17.62
C LYS A 135 -5.61 -2.89 18.13
N VAL A 136 -5.62 -3.99 17.40
CA VAL A 136 -6.46 -5.16 17.68
C VAL A 136 -5.59 -6.39 17.90
N ALA A 137 -6.04 -7.28 18.77
CA ALA A 137 -5.49 -8.62 18.95
C ALA A 137 -6.42 -9.64 18.31
N PHE A 138 -5.87 -10.48 17.45
CA PHE A 138 -6.52 -11.67 16.90
C PHE A 138 -6.50 -12.80 17.93
N GLU A 139 -7.36 -13.80 17.74
CA GLU A 139 -7.46 -14.97 18.63
C GLU A 139 -6.16 -15.81 18.66
N ASP A 140 -5.37 -15.77 17.59
CA ASP A 140 -4.06 -16.41 17.48
C ASP A 140 -2.93 -15.61 18.17
N GLY A 141 -3.27 -14.47 18.79
CA GLY A 141 -2.32 -13.57 19.45
C GLY A 141 -1.63 -12.56 18.54
N ALA A 142 -1.91 -12.55 17.23
CA ALA A 142 -1.39 -11.53 16.33
C ALA A 142 -1.94 -10.15 16.70
N ILE A 143 -1.08 -9.12 16.66
CA ILE A 143 -1.45 -7.74 16.98
C ILE A 143 -1.29 -6.90 15.72
N GLU A 144 -2.37 -6.27 15.28
CA GLU A 144 -2.39 -5.43 14.09
C GLU A 144 -2.94 -4.04 14.38
N THR A 145 -2.44 -3.04 13.64
CA THR A 145 -2.95 -1.67 13.71
C THR A 145 -3.74 -1.39 12.45
N LEU A 146 -5.07 -1.36 12.58
CA LEU A 146 -5.99 -1.23 11.47
C LEU A 146 -6.44 0.22 11.32
N HIS A 147 -6.33 0.78 10.13
CA HIS A 147 -6.96 2.05 9.80
C HIS A 147 -8.47 1.85 9.70
N VAL A 148 -9.25 2.73 10.33
CA VAL A 148 -10.70 2.59 10.43
C VAL A 148 -11.44 3.88 10.13
N SER A 149 -12.69 3.76 9.72
CA SER A 149 -13.61 4.89 9.60
C SER A 149 -13.91 5.50 10.96
N THR A 150 -14.23 6.80 11.00
CA THR A 150 -14.66 7.50 12.22
C THR A 150 -15.86 6.82 12.87
N ALA A 151 -16.79 6.28 12.06
CA ALA A 151 -17.97 5.59 12.56
C ALA A 151 -17.60 4.27 13.26
N THR A 152 -16.71 3.49 12.66
CA THR A 152 -16.19 2.25 13.25
C THR A 152 -15.41 2.56 14.52
N TYR A 153 -14.54 3.56 14.49
CA TYR A 153 -13.79 4.02 15.65
C TYR A 153 -14.70 4.43 16.81
N ASN A 154 -15.75 5.21 16.57
CA ASN A 154 -16.66 5.68 17.63
C ASN A 154 -17.46 4.53 18.26
N LYS A 155 -17.82 3.52 17.46
CA LYS A 155 -18.54 2.32 17.95
C LYS A 155 -17.63 1.36 18.72
N ALA A 156 -16.36 1.28 18.35
CA ALA A 156 -15.38 0.42 19.00
C ALA A 156 -15.05 0.89 20.42
N ARG A 157 -14.96 -0.06 21.35
CA ARG A 157 -14.57 0.17 22.76
C ARG A 157 -13.34 -0.66 23.10
N LYS A 158 -12.41 -0.06 23.86
CA LYS A 158 -11.22 -0.74 24.37
C LYS A 158 -11.64 -1.96 25.22
N GLY A 159 -10.93 -3.07 25.04
CA GLY A 159 -11.18 -4.36 25.71
C GLY A 159 -12.44 -5.09 25.23
N LYS A 160 -13.15 -4.58 24.21
CA LYS A 160 -14.34 -5.26 23.66
C LYS A 160 -14.01 -5.98 22.36
N PRO A 161 -14.72 -7.10 22.09
CA PRO A 161 -14.61 -7.79 20.82
C PRO A 161 -15.19 -6.93 19.69
N LYS A 162 -14.63 -7.09 18.50
CA LYS A 162 -15.04 -6.47 17.26
C LYS A 162 -14.97 -7.54 16.17
N VAL A 163 -16.05 -7.69 15.42
CA VAL A 163 -16.08 -8.63 14.29
C VAL A 163 -15.51 -7.94 13.05
N LEU A 164 -14.56 -8.62 12.41
CA LEU A 164 -14.02 -8.32 11.09
C LEU A 164 -14.45 -9.42 10.12
N THR A 165 -14.72 -9.05 8.87
CA THR A 165 -15.01 -10.01 7.82
C THR A 165 -13.78 -10.17 6.95
N LEU A 166 -13.19 -11.36 6.95
CA LEU A 166 -12.02 -11.70 6.17
C LEU A 166 -12.39 -12.59 4.98
N GLN A 167 -11.66 -12.44 3.89
CA GLN A 167 -11.66 -13.37 2.77
C GLN A 167 -10.24 -13.88 2.53
N LYS A 168 -10.12 -15.12 2.07
CA LYS A 168 -8.84 -15.66 1.60
C LYS A 168 -8.54 -15.04 0.24
N GLY A 169 -7.48 -14.24 0.18
CA GLY A 169 -6.99 -13.68 -1.07
C GLY A 169 -6.48 -14.73 -2.04
N GLY A 170 -6.35 -14.38 -3.31
CA GLY A 170 -5.94 -15.30 -4.38
C GLY A 170 -4.55 -15.90 -4.20
N PHE A 171 -3.66 -15.22 -3.48
CA PHE A 171 -2.33 -15.72 -3.14
C PHE A 171 -2.25 -16.22 -1.69
N GLY A 172 -3.40 -16.42 -1.04
CA GLY A 172 -3.50 -16.97 0.31
C GLY A 172 -3.43 -15.95 1.43
N LEU A 173 -3.14 -14.66 1.14
CA LEU A 173 -3.11 -13.62 2.18
C LEU A 173 -4.54 -13.19 2.54
N PRO A 174 -4.91 -13.13 3.83
CA PRO A 174 -6.24 -12.69 4.24
C PRO A 174 -6.47 -11.22 3.91
N VAL A 175 -7.68 -10.91 3.43
CA VAL A 175 -8.12 -9.56 3.08
C VAL A 175 -9.32 -9.19 3.94
N ILE A 176 -9.26 -8.04 4.59
CA ILE A 176 -10.37 -7.47 5.34
C ILE A 176 -11.33 -6.83 4.34
N THR A 177 -12.57 -7.28 4.34
CA THR A 177 -13.61 -6.79 3.42
C THR A 177 -14.68 -5.96 4.11
N LYS A 178 -14.87 -6.18 5.42
CA LYS A 178 -15.77 -5.38 6.27
C LYS A 178 -15.22 -5.28 7.69
N GLY A 179 -15.63 -4.22 8.38
CA GLY A 179 -15.34 -4.03 9.81
C GLY A 179 -14.30 -2.97 10.11
N LEU A 180 -13.67 -2.40 9.09
CA LEU A 180 -12.87 -1.17 9.14
C LEU A 180 -13.76 0.08 9.20
#